data_AF-A0A7Y0MFY1-F1
#
_entry.id   AF-A0A7Y0MFY1-F1
#
_cell.length_a   1.000
_cell.length_b   1.000
_cell.length_c   1.000
_cell.angle_alpha   90.00
_cell.angle_beta   90.00
_cell.angle_gamma   90.00
#
_symmetry.space_group_name_H-M   'P 1'
#
loop_
_entity.id
_entity.type
_entity.pdbx_description
1 polymer ?
#
loop_
_entity_poly.entity_id
_entity_poly.type
_entity_poly.pdbx_seq_one_letter_code
_entity_poly.pdbx_strand_id
1 'polypeptide(L)'
;MGGAGRRRTAGVVVASTRAAAGTYTDRSGPIITEWLAAEGFEPLPVRVVPDGPEVRAALADLLAEGVRVLITSGGTGLTRDDRTPEITAALLDKEVPGIMEAIRAAGRPHTPLAALSRGVAGVAGGTFIINLPGSPGGVRDGLAVLQPLIEHICTQLEGRRDAGHEAVGHEGPGHLAAAESSTHTTSHKTGGHHGH
;
A
#
# COMPACT_ATOMS: atom_id res chain seq x y z
N MET A 1 -1.16 32.91 -0.69
CA MET A 1 -2.27 32.11 -0.13
C MET A 1 -2.24 30.76 -0.84
N GLY A 2 -1.56 29.77 -0.26
CA GLY A 2 -1.42 28.44 -0.88
C GLY A 2 -2.77 27.74 -0.88
N GLY A 3 -3.18 27.19 -2.02
CA GLY A 3 -4.42 26.44 -2.15
C GLY A 3 -4.47 25.36 -1.08
N ALA A 4 -5.58 25.29 -0.35
CA ALA A 4 -5.84 24.19 0.58
C ALA A 4 -5.88 22.90 -0.25
N GLY A 5 -4.75 22.20 -0.35
CA GLY A 5 -4.69 20.89 -0.96
C GLY A 5 -5.72 20.00 -0.28
N ARG A 6 -6.57 19.34 -1.07
CA ARG A 6 -7.57 18.41 -0.53
C ARG A 6 -6.85 17.39 0.35
N ARG A 7 -7.23 17.30 1.63
CA ARG A 7 -6.70 16.29 2.54
C ARG A 7 -7.01 14.89 2.00
N ARG A 8 -6.08 13.95 2.19
CA ARG A 8 -6.28 12.54 1.86
C ARG A 8 -7.31 11.96 2.82
N THR A 9 -8.34 11.29 2.31
CA THR A 9 -9.27 10.54 3.15
C THR A 9 -8.69 9.18 3.53
N ALA A 10 -9.08 8.68 4.70
CA ALA A 10 -8.68 7.35 5.16
C ALA A 10 -9.87 6.58 5.75
N GLY A 11 -9.92 5.28 5.50
CA GLY A 11 -10.95 4.37 6.00
C GLY A 11 -10.45 3.48 7.13
N VAL A 12 -11.32 3.19 8.10
CA VAL A 12 -11.04 2.26 9.20
C VAL A 12 -12.15 1.22 9.29
N VAL A 13 -11.77 -0.06 9.26
CA VAL A 13 -12.70 -1.18 9.46
C VAL A 13 -12.29 -1.99 10.69
N VAL A 14 -13.19 -2.15 11.65
CA VAL A 14 -12.98 -3.03 12.81
C VAL A 14 -13.79 -4.30 12.59
N ALA A 15 -13.08 -5.40 12.35
CA ALA A 15 -13.66 -6.74 12.21
C ALA A 15 -13.75 -7.37 13.60
N SER A 16 -14.95 -7.38 14.17
CA SER A 16 -15.23 -7.98 15.47
C SER A 16 -16.72 -8.22 15.63
N THR A 17 -17.11 -9.49 15.60
CA THR A 17 -18.50 -9.93 15.86
C THR A 17 -19.03 -9.43 17.19
N ARG A 18 -18.19 -9.41 18.23
CA ARG A 18 -18.59 -8.93 19.57
C ARG A 18 -18.79 -7.42 19.62
N ALA A 19 -17.92 -6.66 18.96
CA ALA A 19 -18.03 -5.20 18.92
C ALA A 19 -19.24 -4.76 18.08
N ALA A 20 -19.46 -5.41 16.93
CA ALA A 20 -20.64 -5.18 16.10
C ALA A 20 -21.96 -5.51 16.85
N ALA A 21 -21.94 -6.52 17.72
CA ALA A 21 -23.07 -6.86 18.58
C ALA A 21 -23.23 -5.95 19.82
N GLY A 22 -22.36 -4.97 20.03
CA GLY A 22 -22.39 -4.07 21.19
C GLY A 22 -22.00 -4.73 22.52
N THR A 23 -21.51 -5.97 22.50
CA THR A 23 -21.11 -6.73 23.70
C THR A 23 -19.65 -6.46 24.11
N TYR A 24 -18.93 -5.69 23.30
CA TYR A 24 -17.56 -5.28 23.55
C TYR A 24 -17.33 -3.88 22.97
N THR A 25 -16.78 -2.97 23.76
CA THR A 25 -16.41 -1.64 23.26
C THR A 25 -15.13 -1.72 22.43
N ASP A 26 -15.20 -1.30 21.17
CA ASP A 26 -14.00 -1.16 20.35
C ASP A 26 -13.05 -0.10 20.94
N ARG A 27 -11.77 -0.46 21.06
CA ARG A 27 -10.69 0.42 21.52
C ARG A 27 -9.61 0.62 20.46
N SER A 28 -9.68 -0.12 19.36
CA SER A 28 -8.67 -0.11 18.30
C SER A 28 -9.01 0.94 17.25
N GLY A 29 -10.30 1.08 16.87
CA GLY A 29 -10.77 2.12 15.95
C GLY A 29 -10.34 3.53 16.36
N PRO A 30 -10.61 3.98 17.60
CA PRO A 30 -10.20 5.31 18.06
C PRO A 30 -8.69 5.58 17.93
N ILE A 31 -7.85 4.59 18.27
CA ILE A 31 -6.39 4.70 18.16
C ILE A 31 -5.97 4.92 16.70
N ILE A 32 -6.59 4.18 15.77
CA ILE A 32 -6.28 4.30 14.34
C ILE A 32 -6.73 5.66 13.81
N THR A 33 -7.94 6.12 14.17
CA THR A 33 -8.46 7.42 13.71
C THR A 33 -7.65 8.59 14.23
N GLU A 34 -7.23 8.55 15.50
CA GLU A 34 -6.38 9.58 16.10
C GLU A 34 -5.02 9.66 15.39
N TRP A 35 -4.40 8.50 15.13
CA TRP A 35 -3.14 8.44 14.41
C TRP A 35 -3.28 8.95 12.97
N LEU A 36 -4.31 8.53 12.24
CA LEU A 36 -4.56 9.02 10.87
C LEU A 36 -4.74 10.54 10.82
N ALA A 37 -5.48 11.12 11.77
CA ALA A 37 -5.65 12.57 11.86
C ALA A 37 -4.31 13.27 12.14
N ALA A 38 -3.47 12.71 13.01
CA ALA A 38 -2.13 13.23 13.30
C ALA A 38 -1.19 13.18 12.08
N GLU A 39 -1.31 12.15 11.25
CA GLU A 39 -0.59 12.00 9.97
C GLU A 39 -1.21 12.83 8.83
N GLY A 40 -2.20 13.69 9.13
CA GLY A 40 -2.76 14.65 8.19
C GLY A 40 -3.91 14.15 7.33
N PHE A 41 -4.38 12.92 7.54
CA PHE A 41 -5.56 12.37 6.85
C PHE A 41 -6.85 12.93 7.42
N GLU A 42 -7.93 12.82 6.65
CA GLU A 42 -9.31 12.97 7.09
C GLU A 42 -9.92 11.57 7.28
N PRO A 43 -9.99 11.05 8.52
CA PRO A 43 -10.56 9.73 8.77
C PRO A 43 -12.08 9.78 8.58
N LEU A 44 -12.59 8.86 7.75
CA LEU A 44 -14.02 8.61 7.65
C LEU A 44 -14.54 7.90 8.91
N PRO A 45 -15.87 7.89 9.15
CA PRO A 45 -16.46 7.17 10.28
C PRO A 45 -16.01 5.70 10.32
N VAL A 46 -15.61 5.23 11.51
CA VAL A 46 -15.16 3.84 11.71
C VAL A 46 -16.31 2.89 11.40
N ARG A 47 -16.03 1.89 10.54
CA ARG A 47 -16.97 0.81 10.23
C ARG A 47 -16.69 -0.39 11.13
N VAL A 48 -17.50 -0.56 12.18
CA VAL A 48 -17.43 -1.76 13.04
C VAL A 48 -18.37 -2.82 12.47
N VAL A 49 -17.83 -3.97 12.05
CA VAL A 49 -18.58 -5.02 11.36
C VAL A 49 -18.28 -6.40 11.94
N PRO A 50 -19.21 -7.36 11.81
CA PRO A 50 -18.93 -8.76 12.13
C PRO A 50 -17.75 -9.32 11.32
N ASP A 51 -17.13 -10.37 11.85
CA ASP A 51 -16.08 -11.10 11.14
C ASP A 51 -16.67 -11.84 9.93
N GLY A 52 -15.92 -11.92 8.82
CA GLY A 52 -16.35 -12.65 7.62
C GLY A 52 -16.87 -11.74 6.50
N PRO A 53 -17.96 -12.11 5.78
CA PRO A 53 -18.40 -11.43 4.55
C PRO A 53 -18.63 -9.93 4.68
N GLU A 54 -19.05 -9.44 5.85
CA GLU A 54 -19.34 -8.05 6.15
C GLU A 54 -18.07 -7.18 6.05
N VAL A 55 -16.90 -7.75 6.35
CA VAL A 55 -15.61 -7.09 6.13
C VAL A 55 -15.42 -6.77 4.64
N ARG A 56 -15.78 -7.69 3.74
CA ARG A 56 -15.65 -7.48 2.29
C ARG A 56 -16.51 -6.31 1.82
N ALA A 57 -17.75 -6.23 2.29
CA ALA A 57 -18.65 -5.14 1.93
C ALA A 57 -18.09 -3.78 2.41
N ALA A 58 -17.65 -3.71 3.67
CA ALA A 58 -17.05 -2.49 4.22
C ALA A 58 -15.78 -2.05 3.47
N LEU A 59 -14.92 -2.99 3.08
CA LEU A 59 -13.73 -2.70 2.26
C LEU A 59 -14.11 -2.20 0.86
N ALA A 60 -15.06 -2.85 0.19
CA ALA A 60 -15.49 -2.47 -1.15
C ALA A 60 -16.10 -1.06 -1.18
N ASP A 61 -16.94 -0.73 -0.20
CA ASP A 61 -17.53 0.61 -0.11
C ASP A 61 -16.47 1.70 0.09
N LEU A 62 -15.52 1.50 1.02
CA LEU A 62 -14.45 2.47 1.27
C LEU A 62 -13.51 2.63 0.05
N LEU A 63 -13.29 1.55 -0.70
CA LEU A 63 -12.57 1.62 -1.96
C LEU A 63 -13.34 2.42 -3.02
N ALA A 64 -14.66 2.27 -3.09
CA ALA A 64 -15.51 3.06 -3.97
C ALA A 64 -15.55 4.56 -3.57
N GLU A 65 -15.40 4.87 -2.27
CA GLU A 65 -15.21 6.23 -1.77
C GLU A 65 -13.83 6.82 -2.11
N GLY A 66 -12.90 6.00 -2.60
CA GLY A 66 -11.59 6.45 -3.08
C GLY A 66 -10.63 6.89 -1.98
N VAL A 67 -10.73 6.29 -0.78
CA VAL A 67 -9.79 6.57 0.32
C VAL A 67 -8.35 6.28 -0.07
N ARG A 68 -7.40 7.06 0.43
CA ARG A 68 -5.98 6.85 0.13
C ARG A 68 -5.37 5.71 0.96
N VAL A 69 -5.82 5.59 2.20
CA VAL A 69 -5.36 4.59 3.16
C VAL A 69 -6.56 3.89 3.76
N LEU A 70 -6.50 2.57 3.87
CA LEU A 70 -7.53 1.76 4.49
C LEU A 70 -6.86 0.81 5.50
N ILE A 71 -7.20 0.97 6.78
CA ILE A 71 -6.66 0.14 7.85
C ILE A 71 -7.79 -0.72 8.42
N THR A 72 -7.56 -2.03 8.51
CA THR A 72 -8.44 -2.92 9.26
C THR A 72 -7.84 -3.28 10.62
N SER A 73 -8.67 -3.56 11.62
CA SER A 73 -8.26 -4.16 12.89
C SER A 73 -9.15 -5.36 13.21
N GLY A 74 -8.53 -6.50 13.51
CA GLY A 74 -9.24 -7.74 13.85
C GLY A 74 -9.44 -8.71 12.68
N GLY A 75 -9.96 -9.90 12.99
CA GLY A 75 -10.16 -10.99 12.02
C GLY A 75 -8.88 -11.59 11.42
N THR A 76 -7.71 -11.39 12.07
CA THR A 76 -6.39 -11.85 11.60
C THR A 76 -5.83 -13.06 12.36
N GLY A 77 -6.62 -13.64 13.27
CA GLY A 77 -6.26 -14.80 14.08
C GLY A 77 -6.35 -16.14 13.33
N LEU A 78 -6.50 -17.22 14.08
CA LEU A 78 -6.56 -18.60 13.57
C LEU A 78 -7.93 -19.26 13.70
N THR A 79 -8.96 -18.50 14.11
CA THR A 79 -10.32 -19.03 14.21
C THR A 79 -10.95 -19.15 12.82
N ARG A 80 -12.07 -19.88 12.74
CA ARG A 80 -12.79 -20.11 11.47
C ARG A 80 -13.25 -18.80 10.81
N ASP A 81 -13.61 -17.81 11.62
CA ASP A 81 -14.19 -16.55 11.16
C ASP A 81 -13.13 -15.46 10.93
N ASP A 82 -11.89 -15.69 11.36
CA ASP A 82 -10.73 -14.83 11.06
C ASP A 82 -10.40 -14.90 9.56
N ARG A 83 -11.12 -14.14 8.74
CA ARG A 83 -10.99 -14.15 7.28
C ARG A 83 -10.57 -12.81 6.69
N THR A 84 -10.27 -11.82 7.53
CA THR A 84 -9.87 -10.48 7.09
C THR A 84 -8.67 -10.53 6.12
N PRO A 85 -7.59 -11.29 6.38
CA PRO A 85 -6.47 -11.39 5.44
C PRO A 85 -6.85 -11.92 4.07
N GLU A 86 -7.62 -13.01 3.99
CA GLU A 86 -8.05 -13.61 2.73
C GLU A 86 -8.97 -12.69 1.94
N ILE A 87 -9.86 -11.98 2.66
CA ILE A 87 -10.76 -11.00 2.06
C ILE A 87 -9.94 -9.84 1.48
N THR A 88 -8.99 -9.30 2.26
CA THR A 88 -8.13 -8.21 1.80
C THR A 88 -7.26 -8.64 0.64
N ALA A 89 -6.55 -9.77 0.72
CA ALA A 89 -5.67 -10.27 -0.33
C ALA A 89 -6.37 -10.40 -1.68
N ALA A 90 -7.64 -10.86 -1.69
CA ALA A 90 -8.45 -10.97 -2.90
C ALA A 90 -8.81 -9.62 -3.56
N LEU A 91 -8.56 -8.49 -2.89
CA LEU A 91 -8.78 -7.14 -3.42
C LEU A 91 -7.49 -6.44 -3.85
N LEU A 92 -6.32 -6.98 -3.51
CA LEU A 92 -5.03 -6.33 -3.79
C LEU A 92 -4.58 -6.58 -5.23
N ASP A 93 -4.17 -5.52 -5.93
CA ASP A 93 -3.43 -5.63 -7.18
C ASP A 93 -1.96 -6.00 -6.94
N LYS A 94 -1.44 -5.59 -5.78
CA LYS A 94 -0.05 -5.80 -5.39
C LYS A 94 0.09 -5.94 -3.88
N GLU A 95 0.71 -7.01 -3.44
CA GLU A 95 1.10 -7.20 -2.05
C GLU A 95 2.43 -6.51 -1.71
N VAL A 96 2.57 -6.09 -0.45
CA VAL A 96 3.78 -5.51 0.14
C VAL A 96 4.11 -6.28 1.42
N PRO A 97 4.58 -7.54 1.32
CA PRO A 97 4.73 -8.44 2.47
C PRO A 97 5.72 -7.92 3.52
N GLY A 98 6.75 -7.17 3.09
CA GLY A 98 7.77 -6.60 3.98
C GLY A 98 7.21 -5.70 5.10
N ILE A 99 6.07 -5.04 4.88
CA ILE A 99 5.41 -4.24 5.93
C ILE A 99 4.90 -5.16 7.04
N MET A 100 4.24 -6.27 6.69
CA MET A 100 3.71 -7.19 7.68
C MET A 100 4.82 -7.99 8.39
N GLU A 101 5.93 -8.26 7.71
CA GLU A 101 7.15 -8.80 8.34
C GLU A 101 7.70 -7.85 9.40
N ALA A 102 7.80 -6.55 9.09
CA ALA A 102 8.24 -5.53 10.03
C ALA A 102 7.29 -5.38 11.23
N ILE A 103 5.97 -5.42 11.01
CA ILE A 103 4.97 -5.35 12.10
C ILE A 103 5.08 -6.55 13.02
N ARG A 104 5.17 -7.78 12.47
CA ARG A 104 5.39 -8.98 13.28
C ARG A 104 6.70 -8.86 14.05
N ALA A 105 7.75 -8.31 13.44
CA ALA A 105 9.02 -8.07 14.11
C ALA A 105 8.95 -7.07 15.26
N ALA A 106 8.26 -5.95 15.06
CA ALA A 106 8.06 -4.92 16.08
C ALA A 106 7.22 -5.43 17.26
N GLY A 107 6.25 -6.31 17.02
CA GLY A 107 5.42 -6.88 18.08
C GLY A 107 6.06 -8.02 18.88
N ARG A 108 7.07 -8.73 18.33
CA ARG A 108 7.72 -9.88 18.98
C ARG A 108 8.26 -9.58 20.39
N PRO A 109 8.93 -8.44 20.66
CA PRO A 109 9.38 -8.08 22.01
C PRO A 109 8.25 -7.91 23.02
N HIS A 110 7.04 -7.49 22.59
CA HIS A 110 5.88 -7.32 23.45
C HIS A 110 5.13 -8.63 23.68
N THR A 111 5.03 -9.48 22.65
CA THR A 111 4.39 -10.79 22.77
C THR A 111 4.86 -11.76 21.68
N PRO A 112 5.16 -13.03 22.03
CA PRO A 112 5.46 -14.05 21.02
C PRO A 112 4.27 -14.31 20.08
N LEU A 113 3.05 -13.99 20.52
CA LEU A 113 1.83 -14.17 19.74
C LEU A 113 1.76 -13.25 18.51
N ALA A 114 2.60 -12.20 18.44
CA ALA A 114 2.71 -11.35 17.27
C ALA A 114 3.02 -12.16 16.00
N ALA A 115 3.75 -13.28 16.12
CA ALA A 115 4.05 -14.18 15.02
C ALA A 115 2.82 -14.85 14.40
N LEU A 116 1.70 -14.94 15.12
CA LEU A 116 0.48 -15.61 14.64
C LEU A 116 -0.40 -14.70 13.77
N SER A 117 -0.12 -13.39 13.73
CA SER A 117 -0.90 -12.48 12.89
C SER A 117 -0.74 -12.82 11.42
N ARG A 118 -1.86 -13.15 10.77
CA ARG A 118 -1.93 -13.46 9.33
C ARG A 118 -2.24 -12.25 8.45
N GLY A 119 -2.24 -11.04 9.01
CA GLY A 119 -2.54 -9.82 8.26
C GLY A 119 -1.68 -9.66 7.01
N VAL A 120 -2.26 -9.03 5.99
CA VAL A 120 -1.60 -8.65 4.74
C VAL A 120 -1.57 -7.13 4.58
N ALA A 121 -0.67 -6.64 3.73
CA ALA A 121 -0.58 -5.24 3.34
C ALA A 121 -0.35 -5.16 1.83
N GLY A 122 -0.91 -4.14 1.18
CA GLY A 122 -0.75 -3.96 -0.25
C GLY A 122 -1.52 -2.79 -0.82
N VAL A 123 -1.71 -2.81 -2.13
CA VAL A 123 -2.37 -1.76 -2.90
C VAL A 123 -3.52 -2.33 -3.69
N ALA A 124 -4.65 -1.63 -3.68
CA ALA A 124 -5.79 -1.84 -4.57
C ALA A 124 -6.13 -0.50 -5.26
N GLY A 125 -5.95 -0.43 -6.57
CA GLY A 125 -6.02 0.78 -7.38
C GLY A 125 -5.07 1.87 -6.85
N GLY A 126 -5.67 2.93 -6.30
CA GLY A 126 -4.94 4.04 -5.69
C GLY A 126 -4.86 4.00 -4.17
N THR A 127 -5.35 2.93 -3.53
CA THR A 127 -5.52 2.82 -2.08
C THR A 127 -4.50 1.85 -1.49
N PHE A 128 -3.79 2.29 -0.44
CA PHE A 128 -2.99 1.40 0.39
C PHE A 128 -3.89 0.73 1.43
N ILE A 129 -3.85 -0.59 1.55
CA ILE A 129 -4.63 -1.38 2.50
C ILE A 129 -3.71 -2.17 3.41
N ILE A 130 -4.03 -2.25 4.70
CA ILE A 130 -3.30 -3.07 5.67
C ILE A 130 -4.22 -3.65 6.76
N ASN A 131 -3.93 -4.89 7.17
CA ASN A 131 -4.57 -5.52 8.31
C ASN A 131 -3.71 -5.46 9.57
N LEU A 132 -4.20 -4.76 10.60
CA LEU A 132 -3.59 -4.76 11.93
C LEU A 132 -4.28 -5.77 12.86
N PRO A 133 -3.59 -6.24 13.91
CA PRO A 133 -4.20 -7.07 14.95
C PRO A 133 -5.42 -6.39 15.60
N GLY A 134 -6.29 -7.18 16.21
CA GLY A 134 -7.46 -6.66 16.94
C GLY A 134 -7.13 -6.01 18.29
N SER A 135 -5.96 -6.30 18.88
CA SER A 135 -5.58 -5.76 20.18
C SER A 135 -5.01 -4.32 20.06
N PRO A 136 -5.32 -3.42 21.00
CA PRO A 136 -4.77 -2.06 21.00
C PRO A 136 -3.23 -2.01 20.94
N GLY A 137 -2.54 -2.95 21.60
CA GLY A 137 -1.09 -3.05 21.54
C GLY A 137 -0.58 -3.39 20.14
N GLY A 138 -1.19 -4.41 19.50
CA GLY A 138 -0.81 -4.80 18.14
C GLY A 138 -1.13 -3.73 17.09
N VAL A 139 -2.19 -2.94 17.30
CA VAL A 139 -2.46 -1.74 16.50
C VAL A 139 -1.33 -0.71 16.67
N ARG A 140 -0.94 -0.37 17.90
CA ARG A 140 0.14 0.59 18.16
C ARG A 140 1.47 0.15 17.54
N ASP A 141 1.81 -1.13 17.65
CA ASP A 141 3.01 -1.70 17.01
C ASP A 141 2.95 -1.55 15.48
N GLY A 142 1.78 -1.82 14.89
CA GLY A 142 1.54 -1.63 13.46
C GLY A 142 1.69 -0.19 13.00
N LEU A 143 1.06 0.74 13.72
CA LEU A 143 1.11 2.17 13.40
C LEU A 143 2.52 2.75 13.57
N ALA A 144 3.28 2.29 14.55
CA ALA A 144 4.68 2.69 14.73
C ALA A 144 5.56 2.29 13.53
N VAL A 145 5.32 1.13 12.93
CA VAL A 145 6.00 0.70 11.69
C VAL A 145 5.55 1.53 10.49
N LEU A 146 4.27 1.88 10.41
CA LEU A 146 3.73 2.67 9.30
C LEU A 146 4.12 4.14 9.34
N GLN A 147 4.33 4.71 10.52
CA GLN A 147 4.59 6.14 10.73
C GLN A 147 5.67 6.72 9.81
N PRO A 148 6.88 6.13 9.69
CA PRO A 148 7.89 6.66 8.77
C PRO A 148 7.61 6.35 7.28
N LEU A 149 6.59 5.54 6.96
CA LEU A 149 6.33 5.02 5.62
C LEU A 149 5.13 5.67 4.94
N ILE A 150 4.12 6.09 5.71
CA ILE A 150 2.78 6.35 5.18
C ILE A 150 2.73 7.50 4.17
N GLU A 151 3.47 8.59 4.42
CA GLU A 151 3.57 9.72 3.49
C GLU A 151 4.20 9.32 2.15
N HIS A 152 5.28 8.54 2.22
CA HIS A 152 5.99 8.08 1.03
C HIS A 152 5.12 7.12 0.19
N ILE A 153 4.41 6.20 0.85
CA ILE A 153 3.44 5.31 0.20
C ILE A 153 2.39 6.14 -0.54
N CYS A 154 1.79 7.14 0.11
CA CYS A 154 0.76 7.97 -0.50
C CYS A 154 1.28 8.75 -1.70
N THR A 155 2.45 9.37 -1.58
CA THR A 155 3.10 10.13 -2.66
C THR A 155 3.35 9.24 -3.89
N GLN A 156 3.84 8.01 -3.68
CA GLN A 156 4.05 7.07 -4.80
C GLN A 156 2.73 6.67 -5.49
N LEU A 157 1.66 6.46 -4.72
CA LEU A 157 0.34 6.12 -5.26
C LEU A 157 -0.36 7.30 -5.94
N GLU A 158 0.06 8.54 -5.65
CA GLU A 158 -0.39 9.75 -6.32
C GLU A 158 0.32 9.94 -7.67
N GLY A 159 1.65 9.83 -7.69
CA GLY A 159 2.45 9.95 -8.92
C GLY A 159 2.16 8.86 -9.98
N ARG A 160 1.49 7.77 -9.60
CA ARG A 160 0.97 6.77 -10.56
C ARG A 160 -0.20 7.27 -11.40
N ARG A 161 -0.91 8.32 -10.98
CA ARG A 161 -2.06 8.85 -11.73
C ARG A 161 -1.67 9.77 -12.88
N ASP A 162 -0.46 10.32 -12.89
CA ASP A 162 0.00 11.27 -13.92
C ASP A 162 0.65 10.58 -15.13
N ALA A 163 0.99 9.29 -15.05
CA ALA A 163 1.64 8.54 -16.12
C ALA A 163 0.66 7.92 -17.14
N GLY A 164 -0.57 8.44 -17.23
CA GLY A 164 -1.67 7.77 -17.93
C GLY A 164 -2.61 8.68 -18.71
N HIS A 165 -2.12 9.71 -19.43
CA HIS A 165 -2.71 10.20 -20.69
C HIS A 165 -1.84 11.30 -21.34
N GLU A 166 -0.74 10.93 -22.00
CA GLU A 166 -0.29 11.70 -23.17
C GLU A 166 -0.06 10.72 -24.30
N ALA A 167 -0.97 10.74 -25.28
CA ALA A 167 -0.83 10.01 -26.52
C ALA A 167 0.44 10.52 -27.23
N VAL A 168 1.42 9.63 -27.39
CA VAL A 168 2.60 9.86 -28.20
C VAL A 168 2.17 9.94 -29.67
N GLY A 169 1.85 11.14 -30.11
CA GLY A 169 1.89 11.51 -31.52
C GLY A 169 3.28 12.06 -31.82
N HIS A 170 4.20 11.23 -32.29
CA HIS A 170 5.32 11.76 -33.05
C HIS A 170 5.66 10.87 -34.24
N GLU A 171 5.48 11.49 -35.39
CA GLU A 171 5.72 11.01 -36.74
C GLU A 171 7.20 10.66 -36.93
N GLY A 172 7.46 9.55 -37.61
CA GLY A 172 8.82 9.09 -37.87
C GLY A 172 9.57 10.04 -38.81
N PRO A 173 10.87 10.31 -38.58
CA PRO A 173 11.63 11.14 -39.50
C PRO A 173 11.94 10.35 -40.78
N GLY A 174 11.45 10.89 -41.90
CA GLY A 174 11.81 10.50 -43.25
C GLY A 174 13.31 10.65 -43.50
N HIS A 175 13.86 9.64 -44.15
CA HIS A 175 15.25 9.42 -44.52
C HIS A 175 15.83 10.58 -45.35
N LEU A 176 16.93 11.18 -44.87
CA LEU A 176 17.74 12.17 -45.59
C LEU A 176 18.58 11.52 -46.69
N ALA A 177 18.69 12.27 -47.79
CA ALA A 177 19.37 11.96 -49.03
C ALA A 177 20.90 11.98 -48.96
N ALA A 178 21.47 11.22 -49.91
CA ALA A 178 22.70 11.45 -50.68
C ALA A 178 24.03 11.75 -49.96
N ALA A 179 25.01 10.87 -50.17
CA ALA A 179 26.43 11.21 -50.14
C ALA A 179 27.17 10.48 -51.28
N GLU A 180 27.77 11.28 -52.17
CA GLU A 180 28.59 10.85 -53.28
C GLU A 180 30.01 10.46 -52.85
N SER A 181 30.62 9.66 -53.73
CA SER A 181 31.96 9.07 -53.69
C SER A 181 33.10 10.10 -53.67
N SER A 182 34.14 9.84 -52.88
CA SER A 182 35.53 10.15 -53.25
C SER A 182 36.54 9.26 -52.53
N THR A 183 37.42 8.69 -53.35
CA THR A 183 38.50 7.74 -53.08
C THR A 183 39.74 8.38 -52.45
N HIS A 184 40.39 7.74 -51.47
CA HIS A 184 41.86 7.82 -51.31
C HIS A 184 42.47 6.67 -50.46
N THR A 185 43.07 5.70 -51.16
CA THR A 185 44.46 5.17 -51.04
C THR A 185 45.16 5.03 -49.67
N THR A 186 45.35 3.75 -49.28
CA THR A 186 46.60 3.05 -48.88
C THR A 186 47.45 3.52 -47.69
N SER A 187 47.61 2.66 -46.66
CA SER A 187 48.89 1.95 -46.34
C SER A 187 48.95 1.35 -44.92
N HIS A 188 49.28 0.06 -44.88
CA HIS A 188 50.20 -0.66 -43.96
C HIS A 188 50.68 -0.02 -42.63
N LYS A 189 50.55 -0.77 -41.51
CA LYS A 189 51.65 -1.48 -40.79
C LYS A 189 51.17 -1.97 -39.39
N THR A 190 51.14 -3.29 -39.16
CA THR A 190 52.03 -4.09 -38.28
C THR A 190 51.97 -3.82 -36.78
N GLY A 191 51.79 -4.89 -36.00
CA GLY A 191 52.34 -4.99 -34.64
C GLY A 191 51.50 -5.81 -33.68
N GLY A 192 51.70 -7.13 -33.68
CA GLY A 192 51.35 -7.97 -32.52
C GLY A 192 52.55 -8.09 -31.57
N HIS A 193 52.28 -8.27 -30.27
CA HIS A 193 53.11 -8.80 -29.16
C HIS A 193 52.42 -8.33 -27.85
N HIS A 194 52.31 -9.04 -26.74
CA HIS A 194 52.76 -10.35 -26.27
C HIS A 194 51.88 -10.70 -25.06
N GLY A 195 51.50 -11.96 -24.92
CA GLY A 195 50.96 -12.50 -23.69
C GLY A 195 51.92 -13.57 -23.16
N HIS A 196 52.35 -13.39 -21.92
CA HIS A 196 52.71 -14.44 -20.98
C HIS A 196 52.41 -13.95 -19.57
#